data_AF-A0A0P9ULD3-F1
#
_entry.id   AF-A0A0P9ULD3-F1
#
_cell.length_a   1.000
_cell.length_b   1.000
_cell.length_c   1.000
_cell.angle_alpha   90.00
_cell.angle_beta   90.00
_cell.angle_gamma   90.00
#
_symmetry.space_group_name_H-M   'P 1'
#
loop_
_entity.id
_entity.type
_entity.pdbx_description
1 polymer ?
#
loop_
_entity_poly.entity_id
_entity_poly.type
_entity_poly.pdbx_seq_one_letter_code
_entity_poly.pdbx_strand_id
1 'polypeptide(L)'
;MVLAGAGGGSPEVSGAAARAKAADLRADTAEARNPMVTKQARKAAEAQAVNDTFETLAREWHASRIGGWDAGTAKRIMGALERHVFPTFGQRRYTGILSMEWMELLRGLEQQGILEQMSRVRAYCKDAYDLARVTSSAVNNPLEGVHKFLSSGKAENYAHVSAEGLPALLRAIQSYPHAKDVQLGLRLLTLPAVRPSELREAQWSEFNLEKKLWTIPVERT
;
A
#
# COMPACT_ATOMS: atom_id res chain seq x y z
N MET A 1 -42.31 -46.45 -43.65
CA MET A 1 -40.99 -46.45 -43.00
C MET A 1 -40.65 -44.97 -42.76
N VAL A 2 -41.12 -44.36 -41.64
CA VAL A 2 -40.38 -44.22 -40.35
C VAL A 2 -39.16 -43.29 -40.57
N LEU A 3 -38.93 -42.11 -39.97
CA LEU A 3 -39.36 -41.48 -38.70
C LEU A 3 -38.96 -39.98 -38.66
N ALA A 4 -39.62 -39.24 -37.75
CA ALA A 4 -39.14 -38.17 -36.85
C ALA A 4 -38.52 -36.87 -37.41
N GLY A 5 -38.79 -35.67 -36.88
CA GLY A 5 -39.36 -35.30 -35.58
C GLY A 5 -38.39 -34.39 -34.82
N ALA A 6 -38.75 -33.12 -34.67
CA ALA A 6 -37.99 -32.05 -34.03
C ALA A 6 -37.72 -32.28 -32.53
N GLY A 7 -36.66 -31.65 -31.99
CA GLY A 7 -36.51 -31.49 -30.54
C GLY A 7 -35.14 -30.96 -30.12
N GLY A 8 -35.05 -29.66 -29.88
CA GLY A 8 -33.86 -29.01 -29.33
C GLY A 8 -33.51 -29.53 -27.93
N GLY A 9 -32.26 -29.92 -27.76
CA GLY A 9 -31.71 -30.39 -26.48
C GLY A 9 -31.63 -29.24 -25.47
N SER A 10 -32.41 -29.35 -24.39
CA SER A 10 -32.17 -28.61 -23.15
C SER A 10 -31.15 -29.41 -22.30
N PRO A 11 -30.26 -28.75 -21.54
CA PRO A 11 -29.27 -29.45 -20.74
C PRO A 11 -29.99 -30.27 -19.67
N GLU A 12 -29.63 -31.55 -19.57
CA GLU A 12 -30.14 -32.50 -18.58
C GLU A 12 -29.76 -32.04 -17.16
N VAL A 13 -30.61 -31.21 -16.58
CA VAL A 13 -30.66 -31.08 -15.13
C VAL A 13 -31.29 -32.37 -14.62
N SER A 14 -30.53 -33.19 -13.89
CA SER A 14 -31.08 -34.43 -13.33
C SER A 14 -32.37 -34.13 -12.56
N GLY A 15 -33.38 -35.00 -12.67
CA GLY A 15 -34.67 -34.78 -11.99
C GLY A 15 -34.52 -34.56 -10.48
N ALA A 16 -33.42 -35.05 -9.88
CA ALA A 16 -33.07 -34.76 -8.49
C ALA A 16 -32.62 -33.31 -8.26
N ALA A 17 -31.75 -32.76 -9.12
CA ALA A 17 -31.31 -31.37 -9.04
C ALA A 17 -32.45 -30.38 -9.33
N ALA A 18 -33.36 -30.72 -10.25
CA ALA A 18 -34.56 -29.94 -10.52
C ALA A 18 -35.52 -29.92 -9.31
N ARG A 19 -35.71 -31.06 -8.63
CA ARG A 19 -36.53 -31.16 -7.42
C ARG A 19 -35.94 -30.40 -6.23
N ALA A 20 -34.62 -30.46 -6.04
CA ALA A 20 -33.93 -29.71 -4.99
C ALA A 20 -34.07 -28.19 -5.20
N LYS A 21 -33.81 -27.71 -6.43
CA LYS A 21 -33.95 -26.28 -6.76
C LYS A 21 -35.39 -25.79 -6.66
N ALA A 22 -36.36 -26.64 -6.99
CA ALA A 22 -37.78 -26.33 -6.82
C ALA A 22 -38.26 -26.42 -5.36
N ALA A 23 -37.56 -27.13 -4.49
CA ALA A 23 -37.82 -27.14 -3.04
C ALA A 23 -37.25 -25.88 -2.39
N ASP A 24 -36.03 -25.47 -2.73
CA ASP A 24 -35.40 -24.23 -2.26
C ASP A 24 -36.23 -22.99 -2.65
N LEU A 25 -36.65 -22.91 -3.92
CA LEU A 25 -37.49 -21.80 -4.39
C LEU A 25 -38.88 -21.79 -3.74
N ARG A 26 -39.41 -22.96 -3.35
CA ARG A 26 -40.68 -23.06 -2.63
C ARG A 26 -40.54 -22.67 -1.16
N ALA A 27 -39.43 -23.03 -0.52
CA ALA A 27 -39.10 -22.61 0.84
C ALA A 27 -38.96 -21.07 0.92
N ASP A 28 -38.29 -20.46 -0.05
CA ASP A 28 -38.19 -18.99 -0.15
C ASP A 28 -39.56 -18.31 -0.29
N THR A 29 -40.49 -18.89 -1.07
CA THR A 29 -41.86 -18.37 -1.20
C THR A 29 -42.74 -18.61 0.03
N ALA A 30 -42.49 -19.68 0.80
CA ALA A 30 -43.23 -19.99 2.03
C ALA A 30 -42.86 -19.02 3.19
N GLU A 31 -41.64 -18.47 3.17
CA GLU A 31 -41.18 -17.40 4.07
C GLU A 31 -41.62 -15.98 3.62
N ALA A 32 -42.48 -15.86 2.61
CA ALA A 32 -42.91 -14.58 2.01
C ALA A 32 -41.75 -13.70 1.50
N ARG A 33 -40.58 -14.28 1.19
CA ARG A 33 -39.48 -13.57 0.53
C ARG A 33 -39.57 -13.77 -0.97
N ASN A 34 -39.75 -12.67 -1.69
CA ASN A 34 -39.78 -12.69 -3.15
C ASN A 34 -38.42 -13.19 -3.71
N PRO A 35 -38.37 -14.32 -4.45
CA PRO A 35 -37.11 -14.91 -4.93
C PRO A 35 -36.25 -13.97 -5.80
N MET A 36 -36.89 -13.01 -6.49
CA MET A 36 -36.17 -11.99 -7.26
C MET A 36 -35.47 -10.98 -6.36
N VAL A 37 -36.11 -10.60 -5.24
CA VAL A 37 -35.52 -9.72 -4.22
C VAL A 37 -34.37 -10.42 -3.53
N THR A 38 -34.47 -11.73 -3.25
CA THR A 38 -33.39 -12.51 -2.65
C THR A 38 -32.18 -12.60 -3.59
N LYS A 39 -32.38 -12.78 -4.91
CA LYS A 39 -31.30 -12.83 -5.90
C LYS A 39 -30.63 -11.46 -6.13
N GLN A 40 -31.40 -10.38 -6.14
CA GLN A 40 -30.88 -9.01 -6.24
C GLN A 40 -30.16 -8.60 -4.96
N ALA A 41 -30.71 -8.91 -3.78
CA ALA A 41 -30.07 -8.68 -2.50
C ALA A 41 -28.77 -9.48 -2.37
N ARG A 42 -28.73 -10.73 -2.86
CA ARG A 42 -27.50 -11.53 -2.88
C ARG A 42 -26.44 -10.94 -3.81
N LYS A 43 -26.81 -10.51 -5.02
CA LYS A 43 -25.89 -9.79 -5.93
C LYS A 43 -25.41 -8.47 -5.36
N ALA A 44 -26.27 -7.70 -4.70
CA ALA A 44 -25.91 -6.45 -4.05
C ALA A 44 -24.97 -6.69 -2.87
N ALA A 45 -25.23 -7.71 -2.04
CA ALA A 45 -24.35 -8.13 -0.95
C ALA A 45 -23.01 -8.68 -1.45
N GLU A 46 -22.99 -9.44 -2.54
CA GLU A 46 -21.77 -9.91 -3.22
C GLU A 46 -20.96 -8.71 -3.76
N ALA A 47 -21.60 -7.70 -4.36
CA ALA A 47 -20.94 -6.48 -4.83
C ALA A 47 -20.43 -5.58 -3.69
N GLN A 48 -21.17 -5.49 -2.59
CA GLN A 48 -20.73 -4.81 -1.35
C GLN A 48 -19.55 -5.53 -0.71
N ALA A 49 -19.54 -6.86 -0.71
CA ALA A 49 -18.43 -7.65 -0.17
C ALA A 49 -17.12 -7.43 -0.94
N VAL A 50 -17.17 -7.18 -2.25
CA VAL A 50 -15.99 -6.84 -3.06
C VAL A 50 -15.46 -5.44 -2.72
N ASN A 51 -16.34 -4.49 -2.41
CA ASN A 51 -15.93 -3.13 -2.03
C ASN A 51 -15.48 -3.02 -0.57
N ASP A 52 -15.86 -3.98 0.29
CA ASP A 52 -15.53 -3.99 1.71
C ASP A 52 -14.17 -4.67 2.04
N THR A 53 -13.30 -4.88 1.06
CA THR A 53 -11.98 -5.50 1.31
C THR A 53 -10.98 -4.51 1.87
N PHE A 54 -9.98 -4.99 2.62
CA PHE A 54 -8.93 -4.11 3.15
C PHE A 54 -8.08 -3.48 2.04
N GLU A 55 -7.84 -4.17 0.94
CA GLU A 55 -7.11 -3.60 -0.20
C GLU A 55 -7.86 -2.41 -0.81
N THR A 56 -9.16 -2.54 -1.03
CA THR A 56 -9.99 -1.42 -1.53
C THR A 56 -9.90 -0.21 -0.59
N LEU A 57 -10.03 -0.45 0.72
CA LEU A 57 -9.92 0.60 1.73
C LEU A 57 -8.54 1.27 1.73
N ALA A 58 -7.47 0.48 1.67
CA ALA A 58 -6.11 1.01 1.66
C ALA A 58 -5.81 1.83 0.40
N ARG A 59 -6.36 1.43 -0.75
CA ARG A 59 -6.25 2.19 -2.01
C ARG A 59 -7.07 3.47 -1.98
N GLU A 60 -8.26 3.46 -1.39
CA GLU A 60 -9.06 4.68 -1.16
C GLU A 60 -8.32 5.67 -0.26
N TRP A 61 -7.78 5.18 0.86
CA TRP A 61 -6.94 5.97 1.76
C TRP A 61 -5.73 6.57 1.04
N HIS A 62 -5.02 5.77 0.27
CA HIS A 62 -3.85 6.22 -0.49
C HIS A 62 -4.23 7.31 -1.50
N ALA A 63 -5.31 7.12 -2.25
CA ALA A 63 -5.83 8.12 -3.19
C ALA A 63 -6.22 9.43 -2.50
N SER A 64 -6.79 9.37 -1.30
CA SER A 64 -7.16 10.57 -0.53
C SER A 64 -5.95 11.40 -0.06
N ARG A 65 -4.77 10.77 0.05
CA ARG A 65 -3.53 11.39 0.55
C ARG A 65 -2.53 11.74 -0.54
N ILE A 66 -2.71 11.22 -1.75
CA ILE A 66 -1.71 11.32 -2.83
C ILE A 66 -1.32 12.76 -3.19
N GLY A 67 -2.26 13.71 -3.07
CA GLY A 67 -1.98 15.13 -3.34
C GLY A 67 -1.01 15.79 -2.36
N GLY A 68 -0.77 15.18 -1.19
CA GLY A 68 0.19 15.65 -0.20
C GLY A 68 1.56 14.97 -0.27
N TRP A 69 1.76 14.04 -1.20
CA TRP A 69 3.00 13.27 -1.34
C TRP A 69 3.61 13.45 -2.72
N ASP A 70 4.94 13.42 -2.79
CA ASP A 70 5.61 13.23 -4.06
C ASP A 70 5.34 11.82 -4.62
N ALA A 71 5.50 11.65 -5.93
CA ALA A 71 5.22 10.39 -6.62
C ALA A 71 6.06 9.20 -6.08
N GLY A 72 7.30 9.46 -5.65
CA GLY A 72 8.18 8.44 -5.08
C GLY A 72 7.68 7.97 -3.71
N THR A 73 7.29 8.90 -2.85
CA THR A 73 6.68 8.59 -1.54
C THR A 73 5.38 7.83 -1.72
N ALA A 74 4.48 8.29 -2.59
CA ALA A 74 3.22 7.60 -2.86
C ALA A 74 3.45 6.15 -3.33
N LYS A 75 4.37 5.94 -4.28
CA LYS A 75 4.72 4.60 -4.77
C LYS A 75 5.32 3.71 -3.67
N ARG A 76 6.20 4.26 -2.83
CA ARG A 76 6.84 3.53 -1.72
C ARG A 76 5.84 3.07 -0.67
N ILE A 77 4.86 3.91 -0.33
CA ILE A 77 3.80 3.58 0.63
C ILE A 77 2.94 2.44 0.09
N MET A 78 2.45 2.55 -1.15
CA MET A 78 1.62 1.50 -1.76
C MET A 78 2.41 0.19 -1.90
N GLY A 79 3.65 0.24 -2.37
CA GLY A 79 4.51 -0.93 -2.49
C GLY A 79 4.83 -1.60 -1.14
N ALA A 80 4.79 -0.86 -0.03
CA ALA A 80 4.89 -1.44 1.31
C ALA A 80 3.64 -2.25 1.69
N LEU A 81 2.45 -1.70 1.41
CA LEU A 81 1.18 -2.39 1.65
C LEU A 81 1.04 -3.65 0.77
N GLU A 82 1.38 -3.55 -0.51
CA GLU A 82 1.37 -4.66 -1.47
C GLU A 82 2.31 -5.79 -1.05
N ARG A 83 3.47 -5.46 -0.47
CA ARG A 83 4.45 -6.46 -0.04
C ARG A 83 4.09 -7.12 1.29
N HIS A 84 3.62 -6.34 2.27
CA HIS A 84 3.56 -6.78 3.66
C HIS A 84 2.15 -7.03 4.19
N VAL A 85 1.11 -6.51 3.53
CA VAL A 85 -0.26 -6.54 4.07
C VAL A 85 -1.22 -7.25 3.14
N PHE A 86 -1.25 -6.88 1.86
CA PHE A 86 -2.19 -7.45 0.90
C PHE A 86 -2.10 -8.97 0.72
N PRO A 87 -0.93 -9.62 0.82
CA PRO A 87 -0.85 -11.08 0.74
C PRO A 87 -1.67 -11.80 1.81
N THR A 88 -1.83 -11.19 2.99
CA THR A 88 -2.54 -11.79 4.13
C THR A 88 -3.97 -11.27 4.27
N PHE A 89 -4.15 -9.96 4.10
CA PHE A 89 -5.40 -9.27 4.43
C PHE A 89 -6.09 -8.59 3.27
N GLY A 90 -5.44 -8.46 2.10
CA GLY A 90 -5.92 -7.62 1.00
C GLY A 90 -7.35 -7.92 0.58
N GLN A 91 -7.66 -9.20 0.35
CA GLN A 91 -8.98 -9.66 -0.11
C GLN A 91 -9.97 -9.92 1.03
N ARG A 92 -9.56 -9.75 2.30
CA ARG A 92 -10.44 -9.97 3.45
C ARG A 92 -11.27 -8.74 3.74
N ARG A 93 -12.50 -8.96 4.21
CA ARG A 93 -13.37 -7.88 4.65
C ARG A 93 -12.75 -7.13 5.83
N TYR A 94 -12.51 -5.83 5.70
CA TYR A 94 -11.74 -5.09 6.72
C TYR A 94 -12.45 -5.05 8.09
N THR A 95 -13.78 -5.15 8.12
CA THR A 95 -14.59 -5.23 9.36
C THR A 95 -14.43 -6.55 10.12
N GLY A 96 -13.95 -7.60 9.45
CA GLY A 96 -13.76 -8.92 10.03
C GLY A 96 -12.31 -9.25 10.40
N ILE A 97 -11.37 -8.30 10.28
CA ILE A 97 -9.98 -8.50 10.67
C ILE A 97 -9.79 -8.03 12.11
N LEU A 98 -9.39 -8.94 12.98
CA LEU A 98 -9.27 -8.71 14.41
C LEU A 98 -7.91 -8.11 14.79
N SER A 99 -7.86 -7.40 15.92
CA SER A 99 -6.61 -6.84 16.48
C SER A 99 -5.52 -7.90 16.70
N MET A 100 -5.90 -9.12 17.08
CA MET A 100 -4.96 -10.23 17.27
C MET A 100 -4.30 -10.68 15.96
N GLU A 101 -5.03 -10.64 14.85
CA GLU A 101 -4.50 -11.01 13.53
C GLU A 101 -3.54 -9.92 13.02
N TRP A 102 -3.88 -8.65 13.22
CA TRP A 102 -2.96 -7.54 12.98
C TRP A 102 -1.68 -7.66 13.82
N MET A 103 -1.82 -8.04 15.09
CA MET A 103 -0.67 -8.27 15.97
C MET A 103 0.23 -9.39 15.46
N GLU A 104 -0.35 -10.48 14.97
CA GLU A 104 0.39 -11.61 14.38
C GLU A 104 1.18 -11.19 13.14
N LEU A 105 0.55 -10.46 12.21
CA LEU A 105 1.23 -9.92 11.02
C LEU A 105 2.42 -9.03 11.42
N LEU A 106 2.20 -8.09 12.35
CA LEU A 106 3.21 -7.13 12.76
C LEU A 106 4.36 -7.79 13.53
N ARG A 107 4.07 -8.79 14.37
CA ARG A 107 5.10 -9.63 15.01
C ARG A 107 5.93 -10.41 13.99
N GLY A 108 5.34 -10.84 12.88
CA GLY A 108 6.10 -11.43 11.78
C GLY A 108 7.15 -10.47 11.22
N LEU A 109 6.81 -9.20 11.01
CA LEU A 109 7.76 -8.17 10.56
C LEU A 109 8.78 -7.82 11.65
N GLU A 110 8.37 -7.83 12.92
CA GLU A 110 9.25 -7.66 14.07
C GLU A 110 10.34 -8.73 14.14
N GLN A 111 9.96 -10.01 13.98
CA GLN A 111 10.87 -11.15 14.00
C GLN A 111 11.86 -11.14 12.82
N GLN A 112 11.48 -10.52 11.70
CA GLN A 112 12.38 -10.29 10.57
C GLN A 112 13.39 -9.16 10.82
N GLY A 113 13.27 -8.41 11.93
CA GLY A 113 14.16 -7.31 12.28
C GLY A 113 13.89 -6.00 11.54
N ILE A 114 12.82 -5.91 10.74
CA ILE A 114 12.49 -4.73 9.92
C ILE A 114 11.57 -3.75 10.68
N LEU A 115 12.03 -3.31 11.86
CA LEU A 115 11.22 -2.54 12.82
C LEU A 115 10.68 -1.22 12.28
N GLU A 116 11.47 -0.47 11.51
CA GLU A 116 11.02 0.79 10.91
C GLU A 116 9.90 0.54 9.89
N GLN A 117 10.06 -0.49 9.06
CA GLN A 117 9.08 -0.87 8.05
C GLN A 117 7.79 -1.36 8.71
N MET A 118 7.88 -2.18 9.75
CA MET A 118 6.73 -2.60 10.56
C MET A 118 5.97 -1.39 11.13
N SER A 119 6.68 -0.43 11.74
CA SER A 119 6.08 0.77 12.32
C SER A 119 5.33 1.60 11.28
N ARG A 120 5.93 1.78 10.09
CA ARG A 120 5.32 2.48 8.95
C ARG A 120 4.08 1.75 8.43
N VAL A 121 4.18 0.44 8.16
CA VAL A 121 3.07 -0.38 7.69
C VAL A 121 1.89 -0.33 8.66
N ARG A 122 2.16 -0.46 9.97
CA ARG A 122 1.14 -0.31 11.02
C ARG A 122 0.46 1.05 10.94
N ALA A 123 1.23 2.12 10.82
CA ALA A 123 0.68 3.49 10.73
C ALA A 123 -0.22 3.65 9.51
N TYR A 124 0.21 3.18 8.33
CA TYR A 124 -0.60 3.23 7.10
C TYR A 124 -1.91 2.46 7.24
N CYS A 125 -1.86 1.25 7.80
CA CYS A 125 -3.06 0.45 8.02
C CYS A 125 -4.00 1.12 9.03
N LYS A 126 -3.45 1.70 10.10
CA LYS A 126 -4.24 2.44 11.10
C LYS A 126 -4.94 3.63 10.45
N ASP A 127 -4.24 4.41 9.62
CA ASP A 127 -4.80 5.57 8.95
C ASP A 127 -5.89 5.17 7.93
N ALA A 128 -5.73 4.02 7.27
CA ALA A 128 -6.78 3.47 6.40
C ALA A 128 -8.05 3.12 7.19
N TYR A 129 -7.93 2.50 8.36
CA TYR A 129 -9.08 2.28 9.26
C TYR A 129 -9.66 3.58 9.84
N ASP A 130 -8.81 4.59 10.10
CA ASP A 130 -9.29 5.89 10.57
C ASP A 130 -10.11 6.61 9.48
N LEU A 131 -9.73 6.47 8.20
CA LEU A 131 -10.56 6.92 7.09
C LEU A 131 -11.89 6.15 7.08
N ALA A 132 -11.84 4.81 7.17
CA ALA A 132 -13.03 3.97 7.19
C ALA A 132 -14.03 4.36 8.28
N ARG A 133 -13.55 4.81 9.45
CA ARG A 133 -14.39 5.26 10.56
C ARG A 133 -15.21 6.53 10.22
N VAL A 134 -14.71 7.34 9.29
CA VAL A 134 -15.36 8.59 8.86
C VAL A 134 -16.22 8.36 7.61
N THR A 135 -15.78 7.48 6.70
CA THR A 135 -16.42 7.28 5.38
C THR A 135 -17.32 6.05 5.29
N SER A 136 -17.18 5.09 6.21
CA SER A 136 -17.87 3.80 6.17
C SER A 136 -18.39 3.38 7.55
N SER A 137 -19.18 2.31 7.64
CA SER A 137 -19.76 1.80 8.89
C SER A 137 -18.75 1.15 9.86
N ALA A 138 -17.45 1.45 9.77
CA ALA A 138 -16.45 0.93 10.70
C ALA A 138 -16.56 1.63 12.06
N VAL A 139 -17.02 0.90 13.08
CA VAL A 139 -17.20 1.48 14.43
C VAL A 139 -15.87 1.60 15.18
N ASN A 140 -14.93 0.66 14.97
CA ASN A 140 -13.67 0.58 15.74
C ASN A 140 -12.45 0.31 14.84
N ASN A 141 -11.31 0.91 15.19
CA ASN A 141 -10.03 0.66 14.53
C ASN A 141 -9.26 -0.47 15.24
N PRO A 142 -9.05 -1.64 14.62
CA PRO A 142 -8.40 -2.78 15.28
C PRO A 142 -6.91 -2.57 15.56
N LEU A 143 -6.29 -1.53 14.99
CA LEU A 143 -4.88 -1.19 15.20
C LEU A 143 -4.66 -0.18 16.34
N GLU A 144 -5.74 0.29 16.97
CA GLU A 144 -5.64 1.22 18.09
C GLU A 144 -4.92 0.57 19.29
N GLY A 145 -3.92 1.25 19.85
CA GLY A 145 -3.12 0.75 20.97
C GLY A 145 -2.13 -0.37 20.65
N VAL A 146 -2.18 -1.02 19.47
CA VAL A 146 -1.29 -2.13 19.08
C VAL A 146 0.21 -1.77 19.19
N HIS A 147 0.55 -0.51 18.90
CA HIS A 147 1.91 0.01 19.00
C HIS A 147 2.57 -0.15 20.38
N LYS A 148 1.77 -0.23 21.45
CA LYS A 148 2.27 -0.36 22.83
C LYS A 148 2.86 -1.75 23.12
N PHE A 149 2.56 -2.72 22.27
CA PHE A 149 2.93 -4.13 22.45
C PHE A 149 3.98 -4.61 21.44
N LEU A 150 4.47 -3.70 20.58
CA LEU A 150 5.48 -3.98 19.56
C LEU A 150 6.79 -3.28 19.93
N SER A 151 7.91 -3.89 19.59
CA SER A 151 9.23 -3.29 19.73
C SER A 151 9.35 -2.04 18.86
N SER A 152 9.97 -1.01 19.40
CA SER A 152 10.39 0.16 18.64
C SER A 152 11.90 0.12 18.44
N GLY A 153 12.34 0.38 17.20
CA GLY A 153 13.76 0.61 16.95
C GLY A 153 14.22 1.86 17.67
N LYS A 154 15.42 1.83 18.27
CA LYS A 154 16.07 3.06 18.73
C LYS A 154 16.48 3.86 17.50
N ALA A 155 16.13 5.15 17.48
CA ALA A 155 16.63 6.05 16.45
C ALA A 155 18.14 6.20 16.66
N GLU A 156 18.92 5.67 15.71
CA GLU A 156 20.35 5.93 15.62
C GLU A 156 20.57 7.02 14.58
N ASN A 157 21.16 8.13 15.01
CA ASN A 157 21.58 9.17 14.09
C ASN A 157 22.87 8.71 13.40
N TYR A 158 22.96 8.91 12.09
CA TYR A 158 24.22 8.71 11.38
C TYR A 158 25.30 9.62 11.96
N ALA A 159 26.50 9.08 12.17
CA ALA A 159 27.62 9.84 12.66
C ALA A 159 27.96 10.97 11.67
N HIS A 160 28.04 12.20 12.18
CA HIS A 160 28.50 13.33 11.39
C HIS A 160 30.03 13.30 11.26
N VAL A 161 30.54 13.89 10.19
CA VAL A 161 31.99 14.04 9.99
C VAL A 161 32.47 15.22 10.82
N SER A 162 33.35 14.98 11.78
CA SER A 162 33.95 16.03 12.60
C SER A 162 34.91 16.91 11.79
N ALA A 163 35.22 18.10 12.31
CA ALA A 163 36.22 18.98 11.68
C ALA A 163 37.59 18.30 11.52
N GLU A 164 37.97 17.45 12.48
CA GLU A 164 39.20 16.65 12.46
C GLU A 164 39.14 15.52 11.42
N GLY A 165 37.95 14.95 11.18
CA GLY A 165 37.74 13.90 10.18
C GLY A 165 37.62 14.43 8.75
N LEU A 166 37.28 15.71 8.57
CA LEU A 166 37.08 16.31 7.25
C LEU A 166 38.30 16.20 6.32
N PRO A 167 39.55 16.47 6.73
CA PRO A 167 40.71 16.29 5.88
C PRO A 167 40.87 14.86 5.34
N ALA A 168 40.55 13.85 6.15
CA ALA A 168 40.61 12.45 5.72
C ALA A 168 39.53 12.14 4.67
N LEU A 169 38.31 12.64 4.88
CA LEU A 169 37.22 12.53 3.90
C LEU A 169 37.59 13.17 2.56
N LEU A 170 38.12 14.41 2.57
CA LEU A 170 38.49 15.11 1.34
C LEU A 170 39.57 14.36 0.54
N ARG A 171 40.55 13.77 1.23
CA ARG A 171 41.56 12.91 0.58
C ARG A 171 40.94 11.65 -0.01
N ALA A 172 40.01 11.00 0.70
CA ALA A 172 39.32 9.81 0.20
C ALA A 172 38.45 10.11 -1.03
N ILE A 173 37.77 11.26 -1.05
CA ILE A 173 37.05 11.74 -2.25
C ILE A 173 38.04 11.92 -3.40
N GLN A 174 39.17 12.60 -3.16
CA GLN A 174 40.18 12.86 -4.19
C GLN A 174 40.86 11.59 -4.70
N SER A 175 40.98 10.52 -3.90
CA SER A 175 41.57 9.26 -4.34
C SER A 175 40.58 8.26 -4.93
N TYR A 176 39.29 8.60 -5.05
CA TYR A 176 38.27 7.68 -5.56
C TYR A 176 38.59 7.23 -7.01
N PRO A 177 38.91 5.95 -7.25
CA PRO A 177 39.58 5.53 -8.48
C PRO A 177 38.61 5.07 -9.58
N HIS A 178 37.34 4.85 -9.25
CA HIS A 178 36.43 4.09 -10.13
C HIS A 178 35.58 4.97 -11.06
N ALA A 179 35.26 6.21 -10.67
CA ALA A 179 34.38 7.06 -11.46
C ALA A 179 34.70 8.54 -11.23
N LYS A 180 35.21 9.20 -12.27
CA LYS A 180 35.68 10.59 -12.22
C LYS A 180 34.54 11.59 -12.02
N ASP A 181 33.37 11.28 -12.57
CA ASP A 181 32.11 12.01 -12.36
C ASP A 181 31.64 11.92 -10.90
N VAL A 182 31.72 10.74 -10.25
CA VAL A 182 31.41 10.58 -8.82
C VAL A 182 32.38 11.38 -7.95
N GLN A 183 33.69 11.30 -8.25
CA GLN A 183 34.70 12.13 -7.60
C GLN A 183 34.39 13.63 -7.78
N LEU A 184 34.06 14.02 -9.01
CA LEU A 184 33.45 15.27 -9.46
C LEU A 184 32.39 15.79 -8.49
N GLY A 185 31.30 15.04 -8.44
CA GLY A 185 30.10 15.37 -7.69
C GLY A 185 30.34 15.41 -6.18
N LEU A 186 31.08 14.44 -5.63
CA LEU A 186 31.42 14.44 -4.20
C LEU A 186 32.24 15.66 -3.81
N ARG A 187 33.23 16.05 -4.62
CA ARG A 187 34.01 17.26 -4.36
C ARG A 187 33.12 18.49 -4.45
N LEU A 188 32.24 18.56 -5.43
CA LEU A 188 31.32 19.68 -5.57
C LEU A 188 30.36 19.74 -4.37
N LEU A 189 29.80 18.63 -3.88
CA LEU A 189 28.94 18.59 -2.68
C LEU A 189 29.59 19.17 -1.43
N THR A 190 30.91 19.06 -1.28
CA THR A 190 31.62 19.60 -0.10
C THR A 190 31.65 21.13 -0.05
N LEU A 191 31.29 21.83 -1.15
CA LEU A 191 31.37 23.29 -1.23
C LEU A 191 30.02 23.98 -0.91
N PRO A 192 28.89 23.71 -1.61
CA PRO A 192 27.61 24.33 -1.31
C PRO A 192 26.75 23.49 -0.35
N ALA A 193 27.15 22.25 -0.03
CA ALA A 193 26.44 21.35 0.89
C ALA A 193 24.95 21.12 0.56
N VAL A 194 24.60 21.15 -0.73
CA VAL A 194 23.25 20.84 -1.25
C VAL A 194 22.91 19.36 -1.10
N ARG A 195 21.65 18.99 -1.29
CA ARG A 195 21.27 17.57 -1.29
C ARG A 195 21.88 16.83 -2.48
N PRO A 196 22.23 15.54 -2.35
CA PRO A 196 22.78 14.77 -3.47
C PRO A 196 21.90 14.74 -4.73
N SER A 197 20.56 14.72 -4.58
CA SER A 197 19.63 14.81 -5.72
C SER A 197 19.68 16.16 -6.42
N GLU A 198 19.76 17.26 -5.66
CA GLU A 198 19.90 18.62 -6.19
C GLU A 198 21.16 18.78 -7.03
N LEU A 199 22.25 18.09 -6.68
CA LEU A 199 23.44 18.10 -7.52
C LEU A 199 23.32 17.19 -8.74
N ARG A 200 22.87 15.94 -8.57
CA ARG A 200 22.84 14.94 -9.66
C ARG A 200 21.91 15.33 -10.81
N GLU A 201 20.84 16.04 -10.50
CA GLU A 201 19.82 16.45 -11.49
C GLU A 201 20.00 17.90 -11.97
N ALA A 202 21.10 18.57 -11.56
CA ALA A 202 21.35 19.96 -11.91
C ALA A 202 21.52 20.15 -13.41
N GLN A 203 20.90 21.20 -13.94
CA GLN A 203 21.01 21.56 -15.35
C GLN A 203 21.97 22.72 -15.55
N TRP A 204 22.66 22.76 -16.70
CA TRP A 204 23.60 23.84 -17.02
C TRP A 204 22.96 25.24 -16.97
N SER A 205 21.67 25.35 -17.27
CA SER A 205 20.90 26.60 -17.20
C SER A 205 20.78 27.17 -15.77
N GLU A 206 20.99 26.35 -14.74
CA GLU A 206 20.95 26.78 -13.33
C GLU A 206 22.24 27.50 -12.89
N PHE A 207 23.31 27.39 -13.69
CA PHE A 207 24.62 27.94 -13.37
C PHE A 207 24.88 29.21 -14.18
N ASN A 208 24.97 30.33 -13.49
CA ASN A 208 25.51 31.57 -14.04
C ASN A 208 26.98 31.70 -13.60
N LEU A 209 27.90 31.25 -14.44
CA LEU A 209 29.34 31.23 -14.09
C LEU A 209 29.95 32.63 -14.01
N GLU A 210 29.46 33.59 -14.81
CA GLU A 210 29.88 35.00 -14.75
C GLU A 210 29.54 35.62 -13.38
N LYS A 211 28.32 35.36 -12.90
CA LYS A 211 27.85 35.82 -11.58
C LYS A 211 28.25 34.88 -10.44
N LYS A 212 28.89 33.75 -10.74
CA LYS A 212 29.24 32.67 -9.80
C LYS A 212 28.04 32.21 -8.96
N LEU A 213 26.87 32.12 -9.59
CA LEU A 213 25.61 31.78 -8.95
C LEU A 213 25.08 30.45 -9.46
N TRP A 214 24.68 29.58 -8.53
CA TRP A 214 23.86 28.42 -8.83
C TRP A 214 22.47 28.63 -8.22
N THR A 215 21.43 28.59 -9.06
CA THR A 215 20.03 28.76 -8.63
C THR A 215 19.27 27.45 -8.81
N ILE A 216 18.89 26.84 -7.68
CA ILE A 216 18.15 25.58 -7.66
C ILE A 216 16.65 25.90 -7.74
N PRO A 217 15.91 25.33 -8.71
CA PRO A 217 14.46 25.52 -8.83
C PRO A 217 13.71 24.93 -7.62
N VAL A 218 12.56 25.53 -7.29
CA VAL A 218 11.72 25.10 -6.15
C VAL A 218 11.21 23.68 -6.35
N GLU A 219 10.93 23.28 -7.58
CA GLU A 219 10.43 21.95 -7.93
C GLU A 219 11.43 20.84 -7.60
N ARG A 220 12.70 21.19 -7.34
CA ARG A 220 13.81 20.27 -7.03
C ARG A 220 14.30 20.40 -5.57
N THR A 221 13.66 21.25 -4.77
CA THR A 221 13.97 21.50 -3.34
C THR A 221 12.86 20.92 -2.45
#